data_AF-A0A3D5WPP2-F1
#
_entry.id   AF-A0A3D5WPP2-F1
#
_cell.length_a   1.000
_cell.length_b   1.000
_cell.length_c   1.000
_cell.angle_alpha   90.00
_cell.angle_beta   90.00
_cell.angle_gamma   90.00
#
_symmetry.space_group_name_H-M   'P 1'
#
loop_
_entity.id
_entity.type
_entity.pdbx_description
1 polymer ?
#
loop_
_entity_poly.entity_id
_entity_poly.type
_entity_poly.pdbx_seq_one_letter_code
_entity_poly.pdbx_strand_id
1 'polypeptide(L)'
;DELGLAIPRNGQGHRYYREQDIHILHKIRDWKEQGFQLRAIKLLLPDRRRVEAMTPQELYHLREELNQKVQMEEDRSPKHARMGQVTPLPSAMEVAEPVSSISKEQKLQQFEQMMRDMITSVVEQQTQQSEERIAEAVTEKVSKQMDYLMREKEELQQKQIEILEKILIEMRPAAKEAAATEELPQVTTIRSRKKEREAKRSVGWLHLPF
;
A
#
# COMPACT_ATOMS: atom_id res chain seq x y z
N ASP A 1 -24.22 18.02 -29.64
CA ASP A 1 -23.93 19.45 -29.78
C ASP A 1 -22.80 19.90 -28.86
N GLU A 2 -22.84 19.63 -27.57
CA GLU A 2 -21.79 20.07 -26.62
C GLU A 2 -20.39 19.51 -26.94
N LEU A 3 -20.27 18.19 -27.13
CA LEU A 3 -19.00 17.52 -27.50
C LEU A 3 -18.66 17.61 -29.00
N GLY A 4 -19.54 18.18 -29.84
CA GLY A 4 -19.32 18.28 -31.29
C GLY A 4 -19.19 16.94 -32.02
N LEU A 5 -19.64 15.82 -31.44
CA LEU A 5 -19.54 14.49 -32.06
C LEU A 5 -20.43 14.43 -33.32
N ALA A 6 -19.81 14.16 -34.47
CA ALA A 6 -20.49 13.97 -35.74
C ALA A 6 -21.06 12.54 -35.82
N ILE A 7 -22.28 12.35 -35.33
CA ILE A 7 -22.98 11.05 -35.39
C ILE A 7 -23.74 10.95 -36.71
N PRO A 8 -23.46 9.92 -37.54
CA PRO A 8 -24.11 9.79 -38.83
C PRO A 8 -25.60 9.47 -38.69
N ARG A 9 -26.38 9.86 -39.70
CA ARG A 9 -27.84 9.67 -39.75
C ARG A 9 -28.21 8.80 -40.95
N ASN A 10 -29.20 7.92 -40.77
CA ASN A 10 -29.71 7.09 -41.84
C ASN A 10 -30.63 7.91 -42.78
N GLY A 11 -31.13 7.29 -43.86
CA GLY A 11 -32.03 7.95 -44.83
C GLY A 11 -33.36 8.45 -44.24
N GLN A 12 -33.72 8.03 -43.02
CA GLN A 12 -34.89 8.50 -42.27
C GLN A 12 -34.55 9.60 -41.25
N GLY A 13 -33.28 10.03 -41.16
CA GLY A 13 -32.83 11.08 -40.25
C GLY A 13 -32.54 10.61 -38.82
N HIS A 14 -32.66 9.31 -38.53
CA HIS A 14 -32.31 8.71 -37.24
C HIS A 14 -30.80 8.53 -37.11
N ARG A 15 -30.25 8.83 -35.92
CA ARG A 15 -28.84 8.59 -35.60
C ARG A 15 -28.59 7.09 -35.56
N TYR A 16 -27.53 6.63 -36.24
CA TYR A 16 -27.04 5.26 -36.10
C TYR A 16 -25.60 5.29 -35.61
N TYR A 17 -25.28 4.41 -34.68
CA TYR A 17 -23.97 4.33 -34.06
C TYR A 17 -23.21 3.13 -34.62
N ARG A 18 -21.95 3.34 -34.99
CA ARG A 18 -21.01 2.25 -35.28
C ARG A 18 -20.34 1.81 -33.99
N GLU A 19 -19.70 0.64 -34.01
CA GLU A 19 -18.94 0.13 -32.86
C GLU A 19 -17.89 1.13 -32.35
N GLN A 20 -17.24 1.84 -33.26
CA GLN A 20 -16.28 2.90 -32.93
C GLN A 20 -16.95 4.06 -32.18
N ASP A 21 -18.16 4.45 -32.58
CA ASP A 21 -18.92 5.52 -31.93
C ASP A 21 -19.32 5.10 -30.51
N ILE A 22 -19.73 3.83 -30.35
CA ILE A 22 -20.06 3.23 -29.04
C ILE A 22 -18.83 3.24 -28.13
N HIS A 23 -17.66 2.86 -28.64
CA HIS A 23 -16.42 2.88 -27.85
C HIS A 23 -16.07 4.29 -27.37
N ILE A 24 -16.21 5.31 -28.24
CA ILE A 24 -15.98 6.71 -27.88
C ILE A 24 -16.96 7.15 -26.79
N LEU A 25 -18.23 6.77 -26.89
CA LEU A 25 -19.24 7.09 -25.88
C LEU A 25 -18.95 6.45 -24.53
N HIS A 26 -18.45 5.21 -24.49
CA HIS A 26 -17.97 4.60 -23.25
C HIS A 26 -16.83 5.39 -22.64
N LYS A 27 -15.84 5.80 -23.43
CA LYS A 27 -14.71 6.62 -22.93
C LYS A 27 -15.14 7.98 -22.40
N ILE A 28 -16.07 8.63 -23.08
CA ILE A 28 -16.67 9.89 -22.61
C ILE A 28 -17.38 9.67 -21.28
N ARG A 29 -18.11 8.56 -21.14
CA ARG A 29 -18.78 8.19 -19.89
C ARG A 29 -17.75 7.97 -18.78
N ASP A 30 -16.70 7.21 -19.02
CA ASP A 30 -15.65 6.94 -18.02
C ASP A 30 -15.00 8.26 -17.54
N TRP A 31 -14.65 9.16 -18.47
CA TRP A 31 -14.11 10.48 -18.10
C TRP A 31 -15.13 11.36 -17.37
N LYS A 32 -16.41 11.25 -17.70
CA LYS A 32 -17.47 11.96 -16.98
C LYS A 32 -17.61 11.44 -15.56
N GLU A 33 -17.53 10.13 -15.35
CA GLU A 33 -17.55 9.47 -14.03
C GLU A 33 -16.29 9.83 -13.20
N GLN A 34 -15.13 9.99 -13.85
CA GLN A 34 -13.89 10.48 -13.23
C GLN A 34 -13.93 11.98 -12.86
N GLY A 35 -14.98 12.70 -13.26
CA GLY A 35 -15.22 14.09 -12.89
C GLY A 35 -14.72 15.14 -13.88
N PHE A 36 -14.37 14.77 -15.11
CA PHE A 36 -14.06 15.76 -16.14
C PHE A 36 -15.34 16.49 -16.60
N GLN A 37 -15.26 17.81 -16.76
CA GLN A 37 -16.34 18.60 -17.36
C GLN A 37 -16.48 18.27 -18.85
N LEU A 38 -17.69 18.39 -19.43
CA LEU A 38 -17.93 18.03 -20.84
C LEU A 38 -17.04 18.83 -21.81
N ARG A 39 -16.79 20.09 -21.49
CA ARG A 39 -15.93 20.96 -22.30
C ARG A 39 -14.45 20.60 -22.16
N ALA A 40 -14.01 20.13 -21.00
CA ALA A 40 -12.68 19.55 -20.81
C ALA A 40 -12.55 18.23 -21.59
N ILE A 41 -13.55 17.34 -21.50
CA ILE A 41 -13.60 16.08 -22.26
C ILE A 41 -13.49 16.35 -23.76
N LYS A 42 -14.15 17.40 -24.26
CA LYS A 42 -14.05 17.81 -25.68
C LYS A 42 -12.61 18.11 -26.11
N LEU A 43 -11.81 18.73 -25.23
CA LEU A 43 -10.39 19.01 -25.49
C LEU A 43 -9.53 17.74 -25.44
N LEU A 44 -9.96 16.71 -24.70
CA LEU A 44 -9.25 15.44 -24.56
C LEU A 44 -9.55 14.45 -25.70
N LEU A 45 -10.72 14.56 -26.34
CA LEU A 45 -11.15 13.66 -27.42
C LEU A 45 -10.12 13.47 -28.56
N PRO A 46 -9.43 14.53 -29.06
CA PRO A 46 -8.40 14.39 -30.08
C PRO A 46 -7.20 13.54 -29.62
N ASP A 47 -6.83 13.66 -28.35
CA ASP A 47 -5.62 13.07 -27.76
C ASP A 47 -5.93 11.86 -26.86
N ARG A 48 -7.08 11.22 -27.04
CA ARG A 48 -7.57 10.13 -26.16
C ARG A 48 -6.55 9.02 -25.87
N ARG A 49 -5.74 8.65 -26.87
CA ARG A 49 -4.74 7.58 -26.73
C ARG A 49 -3.61 7.98 -25.76
N ARG A 50 -3.27 9.26 -25.72
CA ARG A 50 -2.25 9.78 -24.80
C ARG A 50 -2.77 9.80 -23.38
N VAL A 51 -4.02 10.24 -23.21
CA VAL A 51 -4.69 10.30 -21.91
C VAL A 51 -4.86 8.90 -21.31
N GLU A 52 -5.21 7.91 -22.13
CA GLU A 52 -5.32 6.52 -21.67
C GLU A 52 -3.99 5.89 -21.21
N ALA A 53 -2.86 6.43 -21.66
CA ALA A 53 -1.52 5.96 -21.27
C ALA A 53 -0.96 6.66 -20.02
N MET A 54 -1.66 7.67 -19.49
CA MET A 54 -1.23 8.41 -18.31
C MET A 54 -1.45 7.60 -17.03
N THR A 55 -0.61 7.88 -16.03
CA THR A 55 -0.78 7.35 -14.68
C THR A 55 -2.01 7.97 -13.99
N PRO A 56 -2.58 7.31 -12.97
CA PRO A 56 -3.70 7.87 -12.21
C PRO A 56 -3.43 9.27 -11.63
N GLN A 57 -2.20 9.53 -11.21
CA GLN A 57 -1.76 10.82 -10.66
C GLN A 57 -1.73 11.91 -11.74
N GLU A 58 -1.18 11.62 -12.92
CA GLU A 58 -1.18 12.55 -14.06
C GLU A 58 -2.60 12.87 -14.53
N LEU A 59 -3.49 11.88 -14.55
CA LEU A 59 -4.90 12.07 -14.88
C LEU A 59 -5.62 12.98 -13.87
N TYR A 60 -5.31 12.84 -12.58
CA TYR A 60 -5.86 13.70 -11.53
C TYR A 60 -5.46 15.17 -11.74
N HIS A 61 -4.17 15.43 -11.95
CA HIS A 61 -3.67 16.79 -12.20
C HIS A 61 -4.24 17.38 -13.49
N LEU A 62 -4.27 16.59 -14.58
CA LEU A 62 -4.84 17.02 -15.85
C LEU A 62 -6.33 17.38 -15.73
N ARG A 63 -7.09 16.61 -14.93
CA ARG A 63 -8.49 16.90 -14.64
C ARG A 63 -8.67 18.23 -13.94
N GLU A 64 -7.90 18.47 -12.87
CA GLU A 64 -7.99 19.74 -12.13
C GLU A 64 -7.64 20.93 -13.01
N GLU A 65 -6.54 20.84 -13.76
CA GLU A 65 -6.09 21.89 -14.66
C GLU A 65 -7.14 22.21 -15.74
N LEU A 66 -7.64 21.19 -16.44
CA LEU A 66 -8.61 21.40 -17.51
C LEU A 66 -9.96 21.88 -17.00
N ASN A 67 -10.45 21.36 -15.88
CA ASN A 67 -11.70 21.82 -15.30
C ASN A 67 -11.58 23.27 -14.82
N GLN A 68 -10.46 23.65 -14.18
CA GLN A 68 -10.22 25.03 -13.76
C GLN A 68 -10.14 25.97 -14.96
N LYS A 69 -9.42 25.57 -16.01
CA LYS A 69 -9.28 26.36 -17.25
C LYS A 69 -10.62 26.60 -17.92
N VAL A 70 -11.46 25.57 -18.02
CA VAL A 70 -12.80 25.68 -18.59
C VAL A 70 -13.68 26.62 -17.76
N GLN A 71 -13.64 26.51 -16.43
CA GLN A 71 -14.41 27.36 -15.54
C GLN A 71 -14.02 28.84 -15.68
N MET A 72 -12.72 29.16 -15.73
CA MET A 72 -12.23 30.53 -15.95
C MET A 72 -12.62 31.10 -17.32
N GLU A 73 -12.71 30.25 -18.35
CA GLU A 73 -13.11 30.66 -19.70
C GLU A 73 -14.62 30.95 -19.79
N GLU A 74 -15.44 30.26 -18.98
CA GLU A 74 -16.88 30.55 -18.84
C GLU A 74 -17.14 31.86 -18.10
N ASP A 75 -16.40 32.13 -17.02
CA ASP A 75 -16.53 33.39 -16.25
C ASP A 75 -16.06 34.62 -17.05
N ARG A 76 -15.15 34.42 -18.02
CA ARG A 76 -14.67 35.48 -18.93
C ARG A 76 -15.60 35.76 -20.11
N SER A 77 -16.65 34.98 -20.33
CA SER A 77 -17.61 35.19 -21.40
C SER A 77 -18.80 36.03 -20.91
N PRO A 78 -18.91 37.34 -21.25
CA PRO A 78 -20.07 38.14 -20.92
C PRO A 78 -21.22 37.78 -21.87
N LYS A 79 -21.89 36.65 -21.61
CA LYS A 79 -23.08 36.23 -22.36
C LYS A 79 -24.25 35.89 -21.44
N HIS A 80 -24.53 36.74 -20.45
CA HIS A 80 -25.85 36.85 -19.82
C HIS A 80 -26.21 38.29 -19.40
N ALA A 81 -25.62 39.32 -20.01
CA ALA A 81 -26.11 40.69 -19.87
C ALA A 81 -27.23 40.96 -20.89
N ARG A 82 -28.44 40.45 -20.65
CA ARG A 82 -29.62 40.80 -21.44
C ARG A 82 -30.75 41.30 -20.53
N MET A 83 -30.94 42.62 -20.62
CA MET A 83 -32.16 43.40 -20.35
C MET A 83 -32.62 43.51 -18.90
N GLY A 84 -32.20 44.62 -18.29
CA GLY A 84 -32.78 45.16 -17.06
C GLY A 84 -32.42 46.64 -16.92
N GLN A 85 -32.65 47.42 -17.97
CA GLN A 85 -32.53 48.87 -17.92
C GLN A 85 -33.73 49.41 -17.12
N VAL A 86 -33.49 49.82 -15.88
CA VAL A 86 -34.41 50.73 -15.17
C VAL A 86 -33.58 51.86 -14.56
N THR A 87 -33.97 53.06 -14.96
CA THR A 87 -33.45 54.39 -14.64
C THR A 87 -33.20 54.65 -13.14
N PRO A 88 -32.20 55.49 -12.78
CA PRO A 88 -31.97 55.92 -11.41
C PRO A 88 -32.81 57.16 -11.05
N LEU A 89 -33.33 57.21 -9.82
CA LEU A 89 -33.79 58.45 -9.19
C LEU A 89 -33.32 58.49 -7.73
N PRO A 90 -32.76 59.61 -7.23
CA PRO A 90 -32.22 59.71 -5.88
C PRO A 90 -33.27 60.23 -4.91
N SER A 91 -33.28 59.76 -3.67
CA SER A 91 -33.71 60.58 -2.53
C SER A 91 -33.17 60.05 -1.22
N ALA A 92 -32.70 60.99 -0.41
CA ALA A 92 -31.91 60.88 0.79
C ALA A 92 -32.60 60.15 1.95
N MET A 93 -31.79 59.47 2.76
CA MET A 93 -31.77 59.64 4.21
C MET A 93 -30.51 59.00 4.78
N GLU A 94 -29.68 59.83 5.42
CA GLU A 94 -28.61 59.41 6.32
C GLU A 94 -29.19 58.64 7.50
N VAL A 95 -28.61 57.49 7.86
CA VAL A 95 -28.46 57.08 9.26
C VAL A 95 -27.20 56.22 9.39
N ALA A 96 -26.23 56.79 10.11
CA ALA A 96 -25.22 56.19 10.99
C ALA A 96 -24.73 54.75 10.74
N GLU A 97 -23.40 54.63 10.62
CA GLU A 97 -22.66 53.38 10.75
C GLU A 97 -22.94 52.63 12.07
N PRO A 98 -22.71 51.31 12.07
CA PRO A 98 -21.54 50.84 12.79
C PRO A 98 -20.71 49.81 12.03
N VAL A 99 -19.39 50.05 11.99
CA VAL A 99 -18.30 49.13 12.32
C VAL A 99 -18.27 47.72 11.66
N SER A 100 -17.14 47.47 10.99
CA SER A 100 -16.64 46.20 10.43
C SER A 100 -17.20 45.77 9.07
N SER A 101 -16.99 46.62 8.08
CA SER A 101 -16.89 46.19 6.69
C SER A 101 -15.66 45.31 6.49
N ILE A 102 -15.73 44.05 6.92
CA ILE A 102 -14.87 43.02 6.34
C ILE A 102 -15.14 43.07 4.84
N SER A 103 -14.16 43.54 4.08
CA SER A 103 -14.27 43.77 2.64
C SER A 103 -14.77 42.48 1.97
N LYS A 104 -15.56 42.59 0.90
CA LYS A 104 -16.03 41.40 0.14
C LYS A 104 -14.84 40.50 -0.25
N GLU A 105 -13.70 41.10 -0.54
CA GLU A 105 -12.41 40.42 -0.76
C GLU A 105 -11.96 39.59 0.44
N GLN A 106 -12.06 40.14 1.65
CA GLN A 106 -11.65 39.46 2.88
C GLN A 106 -12.61 38.31 3.24
N LYS A 107 -13.91 38.45 2.95
CA LYS A 107 -14.87 37.34 3.10
C LYS A 107 -14.63 36.22 2.09
N LEU A 108 -14.26 36.58 0.86
CA LEU A 108 -13.89 35.60 -0.17
C LEU A 108 -12.60 34.86 0.21
N GLN A 109 -11.60 35.58 0.74
CA GLN A 109 -10.37 34.99 1.26
C GLN A 109 -10.62 34.07 2.46
N GLN A 110 -11.50 34.48 3.39
CA GLN A 110 -11.90 33.62 4.52
C GLN A 110 -12.63 32.36 4.06
N PHE A 111 -13.49 32.48 3.04
CA PHE A 111 -14.16 31.33 2.45
C PHE A 111 -13.18 30.41 1.72
N GLU A 112 -12.25 30.97 0.96
CA GLU A 112 -11.21 30.22 0.27
C GLU A 112 -10.30 29.48 1.26
N GLN A 113 -9.96 30.12 2.38
CA GLN A 113 -9.17 29.50 3.44
C GLN A 113 -9.94 28.37 4.13
N MET A 114 -11.21 28.59 4.50
CA MET A 114 -12.06 27.56 5.09
C MET A 114 -12.24 26.35 4.15
N MET A 115 -12.38 26.59 2.84
CA MET A 115 -12.44 25.54 1.82
C MET A 115 -11.13 24.76 1.73
N ARG A 116 -9.98 25.43 1.74
CA ARG A 116 -8.67 24.75 1.75
C ARG A 116 -8.49 23.92 3.02
N ASP A 117 -8.86 24.45 4.17
CA ASP A 117 -8.76 23.74 5.45
C ASP A 117 -9.71 22.53 5.50
N MET A 118 -10.93 22.65 4.97
CA MET A 118 -11.86 21.54 4.85
C MET A 118 -11.35 20.46 3.90
N ILE A 119 -10.85 20.83 2.71
CA ILE A 119 -10.31 19.85 1.76
C ILE A 119 -9.07 19.18 2.32
N THR A 120 -8.16 19.94 2.94
CA THR A 120 -6.94 19.40 3.56
C THR A 120 -7.30 18.43 4.68
N SER A 121 -8.19 18.81 5.60
CA SER A 121 -8.62 17.93 6.68
C SER A 121 -9.35 16.68 6.20
N VAL A 122 -10.18 16.76 5.16
CA VAL A 122 -10.83 15.57 4.58
C VAL A 122 -9.81 14.65 3.92
N VAL A 123 -8.83 15.20 3.19
CA VAL A 123 -7.77 14.41 2.55
C VAL A 123 -6.85 13.77 3.59
N GLU A 124 -6.45 14.51 4.61
CA GLU A 124 -5.64 13.99 5.73
C GLU A 124 -6.40 12.88 6.47
N GLN A 125 -7.68 13.10 6.79
CA GLN A 125 -8.51 12.10 7.45
C GLN A 125 -8.70 10.86 6.58
N GLN A 126 -8.94 11.02 5.27
CA GLN A 126 -9.06 9.90 4.34
C GLN A 126 -7.73 9.13 4.24
N THR A 127 -6.61 9.84 4.19
CA THR A 127 -5.27 9.24 4.11
C THR A 127 -5.01 8.42 5.37
N GLN A 128 -5.24 8.99 6.55
CA GLN A 128 -5.06 8.31 7.83
C GLN A 128 -5.97 7.07 7.95
N GLN A 129 -7.25 7.18 7.57
CA GLN A 129 -8.15 6.02 7.54
C GLN A 129 -7.71 4.94 6.55
N SER A 130 -7.13 5.34 5.40
CA SER A 130 -6.62 4.38 4.43
C SER A 130 -5.34 3.70 4.92
N GLU A 131 -4.44 4.42 5.58
CA GLU A 131 -3.23 3.88 6.19
C GLU A 131 -3.57 2.85 7.26
N GLU A 132 -4.54 3.15 8.12
CA GLU A 132 -5.02 2.23 9.16
C GLU A 132 -5.59 0.94 8.55
N ARG A 133 -6.49 1.07 7.56
CA ARG A 133 -7.07 -0.10 6.87
C ARG A 133 -6.02 -0.94 6.15
N ILE A 134 -5.03 -0.30 5.52
CA ILE A 134 -3.93 -1.01 4.85
C ILE A 134 -3.06 -1.71 5.88
N ALA A 135 -2.71 -1.04 6.99
CA ALA A 135 -1.90 -1.61 8.05
C ALA A 135 -2.58 -2.83 8.69
N GLU A 136 -3.88 -2.75 8.97
CA GLU A 136 -4.67 -3.87 9.47
C GLU A 136 -4.69 -5.04 8.48
N ALA A 137 -5.01 -4.77 7.20
CA ALA A 137 -5.07 -5.81 6.18
C ALA A 137 -3.71 -6.51 5.95
N VAL A 138 -2.62 -5.73 5.95
CA VAL A 138 -1.26 -6.28 5.84
C VAL A 138 -0.91 -7.09 7.08
N THR A 139 -1.22 -6.59 8.28
CA THR A 139 -0.95 -7.30 9.54
C THR A 139 -1.72 -8.60 9.61
N GLU A 140 -3.00 -8.61 9.24
CA GLU A 140 -3.82 -9.83 9.21
C GLU A 140 -3.27 -10.85 8.20
N LYS A 141 -2.91 -10.40 7.00
CA LYS A 141 -2.35 -11.28 5.96
C LYS A 141 -1.00 -11.86 6.38
N VAL A 142 -0.10 -11.02 6.92
CA VAL A 142 1.22 -11.46 7.40
C VAL A 142 1.06 -12.40 8.58
N SER A 143 0.15 -12.13 9.52
CA SER A 143 -0.17 -13.03 10.64
C SER A 143 -0.61 -14.40 10.13
N LYS A 144 -1.57 -14.45 9.22
CA LYS A 144 -2.05 -15.72 8.63
C LYS A 144 -0.93 -16.48 7.91
N GLN A 145 -0.08 -15.78 7.17
CA GLN A 145 1.07 -16.41 6.50
C GLN A 145 2.11 -16.91 7.50
N MET A 146 2.38 -16.15 8.56
CA MET A 146 3.29 -16.53 9.64
C MET A 146 2.78 -17.78 10.35
N ASP A 147 1.49 -17.83 10.67
CA ASP A 147 0.84 -18.98 11.32
C ASP A 147 0.93 -20.23 10.44
N TYR A 148 0.68 -20.09 9.13
CA TYR A 148 0.82 -21.18 8.18
C TYR A 148 2.26 -21.72 8.12
N LEU A 149 3.25 -20.83 7.97
CA LEU A 149 4.66 -21.21 7.92
C LEU A 149 5.14 -21.84 9.24
N MET A 150 4.67 -21.33 10.38
CA MET A 150 4.97 -21.91 11.69
C MET A 150 4.44 -23.33 11.81
N ARG A 151 3.21 -23.57 11.36
CA ARG A 151 2.61 -24.92 11.36
C ARG A 151 3.37 -25.88 10.45
N GLU A 152 3.70 -25.45 9.24
CA GLU A 152 4.49 -26.28 8.30
C GLU A 152 5.87 -26.61 8.86
N LYS A 153 6.54 -25.62 9.47
CA LYS A 153 7.82 -25.82 10.15
C LYS A 153 7.70 -26.81 11.31
N GLU A 154 6.66 -26.68 12.14
CA GLU A 154 6.41 -27.59 13.26
C GLU A 154 6.18 -29.02 12.78
N GLU A 155 5.39 -29.23 11.72
CA GLU A 155 5.17 -30.56 11.12
C GLU A 155 6.46 -31.18 10.57
N LEU A 156 7.31 -30.40 9.89
CA LEU A 156 8.61 -30.87 9.42
C LEU A 156 9.55 -31.20 10.58
N GLN A 157 9.57 -30.38 11.63
CA GLN A 157 10.35 -30.64 12.83
C GLN A 157 9.85 -31.90 13.56
N GLN A 158 8.54 -32.11 13.66
CA GLN A 158 7.97 -33.33 14.22
C GLN A 158 8.37 -34.57 13.41
N LYS A 159 8.34 -34.52 12.07
CA LYS A 159 8.83 -35.60 11.21
C LYS A 159 10.32 -35.86 11.42
N GLN A 160 11.12 -34.81 11.55
CA GLN A 160 12.56 -34.94 11.84
C GLN A 160 12.78 -35.63 13.18
N ILE A 161 12.04 -35.23 14.22
CA ILE A 161 12.09 -35.87 15.55
C ILE A 161 11.66 -37.34 15.45
N GLU A 162 10.57 -37.64 14.74
CA GLU A 162 10.09 -39.02 14.56
C GLU A 162 11.14 -39.92 13.88
N ILE A 163 11.82 -39.41 12.85
CA ILE A 163 12.92 -40.14 12.19
C ILE A 163 14.07 -40.36 13.17
N LEU A 164 14.46 -39.34 13.94
CA LEU A 164 15.51 -39.47 14.95
C LEU A 164 15.13 -40.47 16.04
N GLU A 165 13.87 -40.50 16.48
CA GLU A 165 13.37 -41.47 17.45
C GLU A 165 13.40 -42.90 16.91
N LYS A 166 13.01 -43.11 15.64
CA LYS A 166 13.10 -44.43 14.97
C LYS A 166 14.56 -44.90 14.90
N ILE A 167 15.48 -44.04 14.48
CA ILE A 167 16.92 -44.35 14.44
C ILE A 167 17.43 -44.69 15.85
N LEU A 168 17.03 -43.92 16.87
CA LEU A 168 17.42 -44.18 18.26
C LEU A 168 16.92 -45.55 18.75
N ILE A 169 15.69 -45.93 18.37
CA ILE A 169 15.12 -47.23 18.69
C ILE A 169 15.87 -48.36 17.97
N GLU A 170 16.21 -48.21 16.69
CA GLU A 170 16.97 -49.20 15.91
C GLU A 170 18.42 -49.37 16.41
N MET A 171 19.06 -48.28 16.85
CA MET A 171 20.42 -48.34 17.39
C MET A 171 20.47 -48.89 18.81
N ARG A 172 19.38 -48.82 19.59
CA ARG A 172 19.32 -49.35 20.97
C ARG A 172 19.59 -50.87 21.09
N PRO A 173 18.98 -51.76 20.28
CA PRO A 173 19.32 -53.17 20.27
C PRO A 173 20.71 -53.40 19.67
N ALA A 174 21.09 -52.67 18.60
CA ALA A 174 22.43 -52.79 18.01
C ALA A 174 23.56 -52.46 19.00
N ALA A 175 23.36 -51.49 19.90
CA ALA A 175 24.32 -51.19 20.96
C ALA A 175 24.35 -52.25 22.08
N LYS A 176 23.21 -52.88 22.39
CA LYS A 176 23.13 -54.00 23.37
C LYS A 176 23.70 -55.31 22.80
N GLU A 177 23.46 -55.57 21.52
CA GLU A 177 23.98 -56.73 20.79
C GLU A 177 25.46 -56.55 20.47
N ALA A 178 25.92 -55.36 20.07
CA ALA A 178 27.34 -55.04 19.94
C ALA A 178 28.08 -55.23 21.27
N ALA A 179 27.53 -54.73 22.39
CA ALA A 179 28.08 -54.97 23.73
C ALA A 179 28.07 -56.45 24.15
N ALA A 180 27.09 -57.24 23.68
CA ALA A 180 27.05 -58.68 23.95
C ALA A 180 27.99 -59.50 23.05
N THR A 181 28.28 -59.03 21.83
CA THR A 181 29.25 -59.65 20.92
C THR A 181 30.69 -59.18 21.15
N GLU A 182 30.88 -58.07 21.89
CA GLU A 182 32.18 -57.55 22.34
C GLU A 182 32.57 -58.07 23.74
N GLU A 183 31.98 -59.19 24.18
CA GLU A 183 32.56 -60.03 25.25
C GLU A 183 33.80 -60.76 24.69
N LEU A 184 34.92 -60.02 24.62
CA LEU A 184 36.26 -60.55 24.36
C LEU A 184 36.73 -61.46 25.53
N PRO A 185 37.59 -62.45 25.24
CA PRO A 185 37.66 -63.71 25.97
C PRO A 185 38.08 -63.53 27.43
N GLN A 186 37.47 -64.34 28.30
CA GLN A 186 37.87 -64.50 29.69
C GLN A 186 39.38 -64.77 29.76
N VAL A 187 40.14 -63.76 30.18
CA VAL A 187 41.57 -63.90 30.46
C VAL A 187 41.70 -64.86 31.63
N THR A 188 42.11 -66.09 31.30
CA THR A 188 42.56 -67.09 32.26
C THR A 188 43.66 -66.49 33.13
N THR A 189 43.38 -66.43 34.43
CA THR A 189 44.33 -66.45 35.56
C THR A 189 45.83 -66.43 35.21
N ILE A 190 46.54 -65.35 35.55
CA ILE A 190 47.91 -65.45 36.05
C ILE A 190 48.09 -64.57 37.30
N ARG A 191 48.47 -65.27 38.36
CA ARG A 191 48.83 -64.85 39.72
C ARG A 191 49.89 -63.74 39.78
N SER A 192 49.64 -62.80 40.70
CA SER A 192 50.57 -62.13 41.63
C SER A 192 52.04 -61.88 41.23
N ARG A 193 52.47 -60.60 41.34
CA ARG A 193 53.74 -60.15 41.96
C ARG A 193 53.75 -58.63 42.15
N LYS A 194 53.13 -58.15 43.23
CA LYS A 194 53.30 -56.77 43.74
C LYS A 194 54.22 -56.81 44.95
N LYS A 195 55.54 -56.86 44.72
CA LYS A 195 56.55 -56.64 45.77
C LYS A 195 57.94 -56.36 45.20
N GLU A 196 58.11 -55.30 44.40
CA GLU A 196 59.48 -54.87 44.04
C GLU A 196 59.61 -53.42 43.54
N ARG A 197 58.96 -52.42 44.14
CA ARG A 197 59.30 -51.00 43.85
C ARG A 197 59.23 -50.06 45.06
N GLU A 198 59.46 -50.59 46.27
CA GLU A 198 59.50 -49.82 47.52
C GLU A 198 60.85 -49.93 48.23
N ALA A 199 61.93 -50.20 47.49
CA ALA A 199 63.30 -50.31 48.03
C ALA A 199 64.34 -49.46 47.26
N LYS A 200 63.90 -48.41 46.54
CA LYS A 200 64.81 -47.44 45.89
C LYS A 200 64.47 -45.97 46.18
N ARG A 201 63.60 -45.70 47.16
CA ARG A 201 63.36 -44.34 47.72
C ARG A 201 63.97 -44.16 49.12
N SER A 202 64.77 -45.15 49.55
CA SER A 202 65.72 -45.03 50.65
C SER A 202 67.11 -45.05 50.01
N VAL A 203 68.02 -44.25 50.54
CA VAL A 203 69.37 -43.96 50.04
C VAL A 203 69.42 -42.94 48.89
N GLY A 204 69.63 -41.67 49.26
CA GLY A 204 69.89 -40.60 48.29
C GLY A 204 69.73 -39.17 48.79
N TRP A 205 69.61 -38.93 50.10
CA TRP A 205 69.89 -37.61 50.70
C TRP A 205 71.35 -37.56 51.12
N LEU A 206 72.24 -37.12 50.25
CA LEU A 206 73.55 -36.60 50.65
C LEU A 206 73.89 -35.39 49.77
N HIS A 207 73.53 -34.22 50.32
CA HIS A 207 74.28 -32.96 50.34
C HIS A 207 74.88 -32.40 49.04
N LEU A 208 74.38 -31.20 48.68
CA LEU A 208 75.15 -30.10 48.10
C LEU A 208 76.40 -29.80 48.96
N PRO A 209 77.48 -29.31 48.34
CA PRO A 209 77.99 -28.03 48.83
C PRO A 209 78.46 -27.06 47.73
N PHE A 210 78.21 -25.77 48.02
CA PHE A 210 78.87 -24.53 47.60
C PHE A 210 79.09 -24.24 46.10
#